data_AF-A0A0N7L8E7-F1
#
_entry.id   AF-A0A0N7L8E7-F1
#
_cell.length_a   1.000
_cell.length_b   1.000
_cell.length_c   1.000
_cell.angle_alpha   90.00
_cell.angle_beta   90.00
_cell.angle_gamma   90.00
#
_symmetry.space_group_name_H-M   'P 1'
#
loop_
_entity.id
_entity.type
_entity.pdbx_description
1 polymer ?
#
loop_
_entity_poly.entity_id
_entity_poly.type
_entity_poly.pdbx_seq_one_letter_code
_entity_poly.pdbx_strand_id
1 'polypeptide(L)'
;MVANVQDARAHTVNKDETIPSENEMKMLFEASMKKQQLDGKPKVTREEQTTFFSAMKDPAFRSLLNDYMHEISDPNNREETERYLSQLESEEKIPQDKILVKPLPGFVVKTKWEVTEKIFINVCSSDKMEPPSSTKVTVGQQGTSWQLPYSVGPERFEEDQGGRKVSTFDVCFHPRVLEFTKTQRNYRDMVVKTCLDGVEAILQDTRRKKNGGLERKESSDNVSEKRVERFQPEERRNETSKAL
;
A
#
# COMPACT_ATOMS: atom_id res chain seq x y z
N MET A 1 4.06 11.05 -52.15
CA MET A 1 5.07 11.84 -51.42
C MET A 1 5.44 11.06 -50.19
N VAL A 2 6.70 10.64 -50.11
CA VAL A 2 7.26 9.78 -49.07
C VAL A 2 7.71 10.71 -47.94
N ALA A 3 7.21 10.52 -46.72
CA ALA A 3 7.67 11.26 -45.55
C ALA A 3 8.35 10.29 -44.59
N ASN A 4 9.65 10.55 -44.39
CA ASN A 4 10.60 9.80 -43.59
C ASN A 4 10.12 9.52 -42.16
N VAL A 5 10.28 8.28 -41.74
CA VAL A 5 10.34 7.87 -40.33
C VAL A 5 11.83 7.78 -39.97
N GLN A 6 12.38 8.85 -39.41
CA GLN A 6 13.64 8.84 -38.69
C GLN A 6 13.52 9.82 -37.53
N ASP A 7 13.30 9.29 -36.33
CA ASP A 7 13.84 9.86 -35.09
C ASP A 7 13.72 8.81 -33.97
N ALA A 8 14.61 7.81 -34.04
CA ALA A 8 14.95 7.00 -32.88
C ALA A 8 15.88 7.85 -32.00
N ARG A 9 15.31 8.57 -31.02
CA ARG A 9 16.11 9.23 -29.99
C ARG A 9 16.64 8.19 -29.02
N ALA A 10 17.87 7.76 -29.25
CA ALA A 10 18.68 7.06 -28.27
C ALA A 10 18.80 7.93 -27.01
N HIS A 11 18.16 7.51 -25.92
CA HIS A 11 18.39 8.06 -24.59
C HIS A 11 19.71 7.47 -24.07
N THR A 12 20.77 8.25 -24.09
CA THR A 12 22.05 7.91 -23.47
C THR A 12 21.93 8.09 -21.97
N VAL A 13 21.68 6.99 -21.26
CA VAL A 13 21.74 6.93 -19.79
C VAL A 13 23.21 6.90 -19.36
N ASN A 14 23.55 7.71 -18.35
CA ASN A 14 24.88 7.75 -17.73
C ASN A 14 25.31 6.36 -17.23
N LYS A 15 26.54 5.96 -17.55
CA LYS A 15 27.08 4.59 -17.43
C LYS A 15 27.74 4.24 -16.09
N ASP A 16 27.56 5.03 -15.04
CA ASP A 16 28.32 4.88 -13.78
C ASP A 16 27.51 4.37 -12.58
N GLU A 17 26.53 3.49 -12.82
CA GLU A 17 25.99 2.63 -11.75
C GLU A 17 26.14 1.16 -12.14
N THR A 18 26.93 0.45 -11.34
CA THR A 18 27.42 -0.89 -11.64
C THR A 18 26.29 -1.91 -11.58
N ILE A 19 26.05 -2.61 -12.69
CA ILE A 19 25.18 -3.79 -12.76
C ILE A 19 25.52 -4.71 -11.56
N PRO A 20 24.55 -5.03 -10.69
CA PRO A 20 24.82 -5.86 -9.52
C PRO A 20 25.37 -7.22 -9.96
N SER A 21 26.42 -7.67 -9.27
CA SER A 21 27.07 -8.94 -9.58
C SER A 21 26.11 -10.12 -9.38
N GLU A 22 26.44 -11.27 -9.98
CA GLU A 22 25.68 -12.53 -9.82
C GLU A 22 25.36 -12.83 -8.35
N ASN A 23 26.36 -12.63 -7.49
CA ASN A 23 26.26 -12.93 -6.08
C ASN A 23 25.35 -11.94 -5.34
N GLU A 24 25.37 -10.67 -5.71
CA GLU A 24 24.52 -9.63 -5.11
C GLU A 24 23.05 -9.84 -5.47
N MET A 25 22.75 -10.13 -6.74
CA MET A 25 21.37 -10.45 -7.15
C MET A 25 20.88 -11.77 -6.56
N LYS A 26 21.74 -12.78 -6.48
CA LYS A 26 21.40 -14.04 -5.81
C LYS A 26 21.07 -13.83 -4.34
N MET A 27 21.85 -13.02 -3.64
CA MET A 27 21.61 -12.66 -2.24
C MET A 27 20.30 -11.88 -2.05
N LEU A 28 20.02 -10.91 -2.92
CA LEU A 28 18.75 -10.16 -2.89
C LEU A 28 17.53 -11.06 -3.11
N PHE A 29 17.62 -11.95 -4.10
CA PHE A 29 16.55 -12.89 -4.44
C PHE A 29 16.34 -13.91 -3.32
N GLU A 30 17.41 -14.49 -2.78
CA GLU A 30 17.33 -15.39 -1.62
C GLU A 30 16.75 -14.69 -0.39
N ALA A 31 17.12 -13.43 -0.12
CA ALA A 31 16.54 -12.63 0.96
C ALA A 31 15.04 -12.37 0.76
N SER A 32 14.62 -12.05 -0.47
CA SER A 32 13.21 -11.87 -0.85
C SER A 32 12.40 -13.15 -0.69
N MET A 33 12.96 -14.29 -1.09
CA MET A 33 12.32 -15.61 -0.97
C MET A 33 12.24 -16.09 0.48
N LYS A 34 13.26 -15.83 1.29
CA LYS A 34 13.24 -16.09 2.73
C LYS A 34 12.16 -15.26 3.43
N LYS A 35 11.93 -14.04 2.95
CA LYS A 35 10.83 -13.17 3.41
C LYS A 35 9.45 -13.73 3.02
N GLN A 36 9.29 -14.30 1.82
CA GLN A 36 8.03 -14.94 1.40
C GLN A 36 7.73 -16.27 2.10
N GLN A 37 8.74 -17.04 2.50
CA GLN A 37 8.53 -18.29 3.25
C GLN A 37 8.00 -18.07 4.68
N LEU A 38 8.25 -16.88 5.26
CA LEU A 38 7.68 -16.48 6.55
C LEU A 38 6.15 -16.26 6.48
N ASP A 39 5.62 -15.91 5.30
CA ASP A 39 4.19 -15.59 5.07
C ASP A 39 3.35 -16.80 4.60
N GLY A 40 3.86 -18.02 4.71
CA GLY A 40 3.04 -19.24 4.81
C GLY A 40 2.82 -20.07 3.54
N LYS A 41 3.13 -19.60 2.32
CA LYS A 41 3.31 -20.44 1.11
C LYS A 41 4.23 -19.73 0.09
N PRO A 42 5.28 -20.39 -0.43
CA PRO A 42 6.11 -19.78 -1.49
C PRO A 42 5.26 -19.65 -2.77
N LYS A 43 5.15 -18.43 -3.31
CA LYS A 43 4.45 -18.16 -4.57
C LYS A 43 5.21 -18.67 -5.81
N VAL A 44 6.50 -19.03 -5.64
CA VAL A 44 7.40 -19.46 -6.72
C VAL A 44 7.90 -20.87 -6.41
N THR A 45 7.66 -21.79 -7.35
CA THR A 45 8.08 -23.18 -7.27
C THR A 45 9.61 -23.34 -7.39
N ARG A 46 10.14 -24.49 -6.98
CA ARG A 46 11.58 -24.76 -7.02
C ARG A 46 12.13 -24.81 -8.46
N GLU A 47 11.28 -25.19 -9.41
CA GLU A 47 11.59 -25.24 -10.84
C GLU A 47 11.66 -23.83 -11.44
N GLU A 48 10.71 -22.96 -11.10
CA GLU A 48 10.75 -21.54 -11.47
C GLU A 48 11.95 -20.82 -10.86
N GLN A 49 12.33 -21.14 -9.62
CA GLN A 49 13.56 -20.62 -9.00
C GLN A 49 14.80 -21.00 -9.78
N THR A 50 14.92 -22.27 -10.17
CA THR A 50 16.10 -22.77 -10.89
C THR A 50 16.21 -22.14 -12.26
N THR A 51 15.07 -21.97 -12.94
CA THR A 51 14.98 -21.28 -14.23
C THR A 51 15.31 -19.79 -14.10
N PHE A 52 14.87 -19.14 -13.02
CA PHE A 52 15.17 -17.74 -12.76
C PHE A 52 16.67 -17.53 -12.46
N PHE A 53 17.28 -18.40 -11.65
CA PHE A 53 18.72 -18.35 -11.40
C PHE A 53 19.58 -18.67 -12.61
N SER A 54 19.11 -19.53 -13.53
CA SER A 54 19.83 -19.78 -14.78
C SER A 54 19.74 -18.60 -15.73
N ALA A 55 18.57 -17.96 -15.85
CA ALA A 55 18.40 -16.72 -16.60
C ALA A 55 19.24 -15.58 -16.02
N MET A 56 19.36 -15.49 -14.71
CA MET A 56 20.24 -14.53 -14.05
C MET A 56 21.71 -14.68 -14.44
N LYS A 57 22.18 -15.81 -14.98
CA LYS A 57 23.59 -15.93 -15.44
C LYS A 57 23.89 -15.16 -16.70
N ASP A 58 22.87 -14.85 -17.50
CA ASP A 58 22.99 -14.09 -18.72
C ASP A 58 23.18 -12.59 -18.40
N PRO A 59 24.32 -11.97 -18.79
CA PRO A 59 24.55 -10.55 -18.61
C PRO A 59 23.48 -9.66 -19.26
N ALA A 60 22.90 -10.10 -20.40
CA ALA A 60 21.83 -9.36 -21.07
C ALA A 60 20.55 -9.36 -20.23
N PHE A 61 20.20 -10.50 -19.64
CA PHE A 61 19.07 -10.60 -18.71
C PHE A 61 19.29 -9.76 -17.45
N ARG A 62 20.50 -9.78 -16.87
CA ARG A 62 20.84 -8.95 -15.71
C ARG A 62 20.69 -7.46 -16.00
N SER A 63 21.18 -7.00 -17.16
CA SER A 63 21.04 -5.61 -17.58
C SER A 63 19.57 -5.24 -17.73
N LEU A 64 18.79 -6.04 -18.46
CA LEU A 64 17.37 -5.79 -18.68
C LEU A 64 16.57 -5.80 -17.38
N LEU A 65 16.86 -6.73 -16.48
CA LEU A 65 16.23 -6.81 -15.17
C LEU A 65 16.61 -5.61 -14.30
N ASN A 66 17.87 -5.17 -14.34
CA ASN A 66 18.32 -3.99 -13.64
C ASN A 66 17.62 -2.73 -14.15
N ASP A 67 17.54 -2.55 -15.47
CA ASP A 67 16.82 -1.45 -16.11
C ASP A 67 15.34 -1.44 -15.71
N TYR A 68 14.69 -2.62 -15.73
CA TYR A 68 13.31 -2.77 -15.23
C TYR A 68 13.18 -2.43 -13.73
N MET A 69 14.14 -2.87 -12.89
CA MET A 69 14.13 -2.56 -11.46
C MET A 69 14.34 -1.06 -11.17
N HIS A 70 15.13 -0.37 -11.98
CA HIS A 70 15.29 1.08 -11.90
C HIS A 70 14.02 1.80 -12.37
N GLU A 71 13.41 1.34 -13.46
CA GLU A 71 12.18 1.91 -14.00
C GLU A 71 10.99 1.80 -13.03
N ILE A 72 10.85 0.68 -12.31
CA ILE A 72 9.79 0.52 -11.29
C ILE A 72 10.10 1.25 -9.97
N SER A 73 11.35 1.63 -9.72
CA SER A 73 11.77 2.29 -8.47
C SER A 73 11.80 3.81 -8.59
N ASP A 74 11.74 4.36 -9.80
CA ASP A 74 11.67 5.79 -10.04
C ASP A 74 10.26 6.34 -9.68
N PRO A 75 10.14 7.28 -8.73
CA PRO A 75 8.87 7.88 -8.35
C PRO A 75 8.18 8.64 -9.50
N ASN A 76 8.90 9.04 -10.56
CA ASN A 76 8.31 9.67 -11.75
C ASN A 76 7.55 8.69 -12.65
N ASN A 77 7.86 7.39 -12.60
CA ASN A 77 7.15 6.36 -13.37
C ASN A 77 5.76 6.04 -12.79
N ARG A 78 5.44 6.63 -11.64
CA ARG A 78 4.12 6.57 -11.02
C ARG A 78 3.05 7.18 -11.92
N GLU A 79 3.32 8.34 -12.51
CA GLU A 79 2.36 9.01 -13.39
C GLU A 79 2.09 8.19 -14.64
N GLU A 80 3.13 7.56 -15.21
CA GLU A 80 3.01 6.70 -16.37
C GLU A 80 2.24 5.42 -16.05
N THR A 81 2.54 4.79 -14.90
CA THR A 81 1.78 3.65 -14.38
C THR A 81 0.31 4.01 -14.13
N GLU A 82 0.04 5.18 -13.54
CA GLU A 82 -1.31 5.67 -13.29
C GLU A 82 -2.06 6.00 -14.60
N ARG A 83 -1.36 6.55 -15.61
CA ARG A 83 -1.90 6.76 -16.97
C ARG A 83 -2.22 5.43 -17.65
N TYR A 84 -1.32 4.46 -17.59
CA TYR A 84 -1.54 3.13 -18.15
C TYR A 84 -2.72 2.40 -17.49
N LEU A 85 -2.82 2.45 -16.17
CA LEU A 85 -3.97 1.88 -15.44
C LEU A 85 -5.28 2.59 -15.79
N SER A 86 -5.25 3.91 -15.96
CA SER A 86 -6.43 4.69 -16.38
C SER A 86 -6.80 4.40 -17.83
N GLN A 87 -5.82 4.14 -18.70
CA GLN A 87 -6.05 3.70 -20.06
C GLN A 87 -6.70 2.30 -20.08
N LEU A 88 -6.19 1.34 -19.31
CA LEU A 88 -6.81 0.01 -19.17
C LEU A 88 -8.24 0.07 -18.63
N GLU A 89 -8.51 0.99 -17.69
CA GLU A 89 -9.84 1.27 -17.17
C GLU A 89 -10.76 1.84 -18.26
N SER A 90 -10.25 2.76 -19.09
CA SER A 90 -10.99 3.32 -20.23
C SER A 90 -11.23 2.34 -21.37
N GLU A 91 -10.32 1.39 -21.56
CA GLU A 91 -10.39 0.35 -22.59
C GLU A 91 -11.18 -0.89 -22.14
N GLU A 92 -11.79 -0.87 -20.94
CA GLU A 92 -12.51 -2.00 -20.31
C GLU A 92 -11.71 -3.32 -20.30
N LYS A 93 -10.37 -3.24 -20.32
CA LYS A 93 -9.48 -4.42 -20.30
C LYS A 93 -9.25 -4.98 -18.90
N ILE A 94 -9.95 -4.43 -17.90
CA ILE A 94 -9.99 -4.99 -16.56
C ILE A 94 -10.88 -6.25 -16.63
N PRO A 95 -10.45 -7.41 -16.10
CA PRO A 95 -11.30 -8.59 -16.02
C PRO A 95 -12.69 -8.24 -15.45
N GLN A 96 -13.76 -8.68 -16.09
CA GLN A 96 -15.14 -8.31 -15.73
C GLN A 96 -15.54 -8.64 -14.27
N ASP A 97 -14.77 -9.51 -13.60
CA ASP A 97 -14.92 -9.88 -12.20
C ASP A 97 -14.18 -8.97 -11.22
N LYS A 98 -13.40 -7.98 -11.70
CA LYS A 98 -12.56 -7.12 -10.87
C LYS A 98 -12.88 -5.65 -11.06
N ILE A 99 -12.92 -4.93 -9.95
CA ILE A 99 -13.09 -3.49 -9.92
C ILE A 99 -11.76 -2.88 -9.47
N LEU A 100 -11.20 -2.00 -10.30
CA LEU A 100 -10.06 -1.20 -9.89
C LEU A 100 -10.54 -0.12 -8.93
N VAL A 101 -9.99 -0.11 -7.71
CA VAL A 101 -10.31 0.90 -6.70
C VAL A 101 -9.08 1.77 -6.47
N LYS A 102 -9.23 3.08 -6.73
CA LYS A 102 -8.23 4.11 -6.42
C LYS A 102 -8.71 4.90 -5.20
N PRO A 103 -8.38 4.47 -3.97
CA PRO A 103 -8.96 5.09 -2.78
C PRO A 103 -8.39 6.49 -2.55
N LEU A 104 -9.27 7.42 -2.18
CA LEU A 104 -8.95 8.76 -1.71
C LEU A 104 -8.58 8.72 -0.22
N PRO A 105 -7.52 9.43 0.20
CA PRO A 105 -7.07 9.41 1.58
C PRO A 105 -8.06 10.12 2.51
N GLY A 106 -8.26 9.56 3.71
CA GLY A 106 -9.06 10.14 4.79
C GLY A 106 -8.19 10.53 5.97
N PHE A 107 -8.08 9.64 6.95
CA PHE A 107 -7.29 9.85 8.18
C PHE A 107 -6.59 8.56 8.61
N VAL A 108 -5.63 8.64 9.52
CA VAL A 108 -4.88 7.47 10.00
C VAL A 108 -5.20 7.21 11.46
N VAL A 109 -5.54 5.96 11.80
CA VAL A 109 -5.65 5.47 13.17
C VAL A 109 -4.32 4.82 13.55
N LYS A 110 -3.71 5.30 14.63
CA LYS A 110 -2.51 4.71 15.22
C LYS A 110 -2.91 3.88 16.42
N THR A 111 -2.47 2.64 16.46
CA THR A 111 -2.74 1.72 17.57
C THR A 111 -1.53 0.81 17.80
N LYS A 112 -1.66 -0.10 18.75
CA LYS A 112 -0.67 -1.14 19.01
C LYS A 112 -1.34 -2.49 19.14
N TRP A 113 -0.71 -3.51 18.56
CA TRP A 113 -1.01 -4.90 18.83
C TRP A 113 -0.27 -5.33 20.10
N GLU A 114 -1.00 -5.89 21.07
CA GLU A 114 -0.40 -6.43 22.31
C GLU A 114 0.53 -5.42 23.02
N VAL A 115 0.16 -4.13 22.99
CA VAL A 115 0.87 -2.99 23.62
C VAL A 115 2.27 -2.68 23.05
N THR A 116 2.83 -3.56 22.22
CA THR A 116 4.25 -3.56 21.83
C THR A 116 4.46 -3.24 20.36
N GLU A 117 3.72 -3.89 19.47
CA GLU A 117 3.85 -3.73 18.02
C GLU A 117 2.98 -2.56 17.56
N LYS A 118 3.58 -1.52 16.99
CA LYS A 118 2.82 -0.39 16.41
C LYS A 118 2.09 -0.86 15.15
N ILE A 119 0.85 -0.41 14.99
CA ILE A 119 0.05 -0.65 13.80
C ILE A 119 -0.54 0.68 13.33
N PHE A 120 -0.50 0.91 12.02
CA PHE A 120 -1.20 2.02 11.37
C PHE A 120 -2.38 1.50 10.56
N ILE A 121 -3.49 2.22 10.61
CA ILE A 121 -4.68 1.90 9.82
C ILE A 121 -5.08 3.17 9.07
N ASN A 122 -4.86 3.16 7.76
CA ASN A 122 -5.27 4.23 6.86
C ASN A 122 -6.75 4.07 6.55
N VAL A 123 -7.57 5.02 7.00
CA VAL A 123 -8.97 5.10 6.64
C VAL A 123 -9.09 5.91 5.35
N CYS A 124 -9.53 5.25 4.29
CA CYS A 124 -9.63 5.81 2.95
C CYS A 124 -11.04 5.62 2.37
N SER A 125 -11.30 6.19 1.20
CA SER A 125 -12.62 6.09 0.58
C SER A 125 -12.61 5.90 -0.93
N SER A 126 -13.64 5.24 -1.45
CA SER A 126 -13.87 5.07 -2.88
C SER A 126 -15.37 5.10 -3.18
N ASP A 127 -15.75 5.77 -4.26
CA ASP A 127 -17.12 5.81 -4.78
C ASP A 127 -17.62 4.44 -5.25
N LYS A 128 -16.70 3.48 -5.47
CA LYS A 128 -17.01 2.08 -5.77
C LYS A 128 -17.50 1.27 -4.56
N MET A 129 -17.35 1.80 -3.34
CA MET A 129 -17.83 1.14 -2.12
C MET A 129 -19.33 1.38 -1.93
N GLU A 130 -20.02 0.45 -1.29
CA GLU A 130 -21.44 0.65 -0.95
C GLU A 130 -21.61 1.76 0.10
N PRO A 131 -22.55 2.71 -0.09
CA PRO A 131 -22.83 3.76 0.88
C PRO A 131 -23.27 3.21 2.25
N PRO A 132 -23.01 3.94 3.36
CA PRO A 132 -23.52 3.55 4.66
C PRO A 132 -25.05 3.66 4.69
N SER A 133 -25.70 2.75 5.40
CA SER A 133 -27.14 2.79 5.65
C SER A 133 -27.42 2.82 7.15
N SER A 134 -28.61 3.31 7.53
CA SER A 134 -29.00 3.45 8.93
C SER A 134 -30.46 3.12 9.15
N THR A 135 -30.77 2.42 10.24
CA THR A 135 -32.13 2.16 10.69
C THR A 135 -32.33 2.71 12.10
N LYS A 136 -33.51 3.29 12.37
CA LYS A 136 -33.85 3.76 13.71
C LYS A 136 -34.23 2.57 14.57
N VAL A 137 -33.59 2.43 15.72
CA VAL A 137 -33.91 1.40 16.70
C VAL A 137 -34.99 1.96 17.62
N THR A 138 -36.21 1.44 17.49
CA THR A 138 -37.40 1.87 18.24
C THR A 138 -37.74 0.96 19.42
N VAL A 139 -37.11 -0.21 19.52
CA VAL A 139 -37.34 -1.20 20.58
C VAL A 139 -36.04 -1.43 21.34
N GLY A 140 -36.07 -1.23 22.66
CA GLY A 140 -34.88 -1.31 23.53
C GLY A 140 -34.21 0.05 23.75
N GLN A 141 -32.87 0.11 23.71
CA GLN A 141 -32.16 1.39 23.78
C GLN A 141 -32.42 2.20 22.51
N GLN A 142 -33.03 3.38 22.67
CA GLN A 142 -33.29 4.29 21.57
C GLN A 142 -31.95 4.70 20.93
N GLY A 143 -31.84 4.52 19.61
CA GLY A 143 -30.60 4.79 18.90
C GLY A 143 -30.73 4.65 17.39
N THR A 144 -29.60 4.84 16.69
CA THR A 144 -29.49 4.59 15.26
C THR A 144 -28.54 3.41 15.05
N SER A 145 -29.02 2.35 14.41
CA SER A 145 -28.18 1.24 13.96
C SER A 145 -27.59 1.61 12.60
N TRP A 146 -26.28 1.44 12.45
CA TRP A 146 -25.54 1.77 11.23
C TRP A 146 -24.98 0.51 10.61
N GLN A 147 -25.13 0.39 9.29
CA GLN A 147 -24.41 -0.57 8.48
C GLN A 147 -23.31 0.17 7.71
N LEU A 148 -22.07 -0.26 7.89
CA LEU A 148 -20.89 0.36 7.30
C LEU A 148 -20.19 -0.67 6.39
N PRO A 149 -20.48 -0.73 5.09
CA PRO A 149 -19.72 -1.55 4.15
C PRO A 149 -18.26 -1.06 4.07
N TYR A 150 -17.31 -1.98 4.18
CA TYR A 150 -15.88 -1.67 4.13
C TYR A 150 -15.07 -2.80 3.51
N SER A 151 -13.86 -2.48 3.05
CA SER A 151 -12.87 -3.44 2.59
C SER A 151 -11.55 -3.20 3.32
N VAL A 152 -10.90 -4.27 3.78
CA VAL A 152 -9.58 -4.20 4.39
C VAL A 152 -8.55 -4.68 3.38
N GLY A 153 -7.59 -3.82 3.07
CA GLY A 153 -6.45 -4.15 2.23
C GLY A 153 -5.47 -5.11 2.92
N PRO A 154 -4.55 -5.72 2.16
CA PRO A 154 -3.52 -6.58 2.72
C PRO A 154 -2.59 -5.80 3.66
N GLU A 155 -1.96 -6.52 4.59
CA GLU A 155 -0.91 -5.97 5.45
C GLU A 155 0.27 -5.48 4.59
N ARG A 156 0.69 -4.23 4.84
CA ARG A 156 1.90 -3.64 4.25
C ARG A 156 2.83 -3.16 5.36
N PHE A 157 4.08 -2.89 5.02
CA PHE A 157 5.04 -2.30 5.95
C PHE A 157 5.42 -0.91 5.45
N GLU A 158 5.19 0.10 6.29
CA GLU A 158 5.59 1.48 6.05
C GLU A 158 6.61 1.92 7.09
N GLU A 159 7.50 2.85 6.76
CA GLU A 159 8.49 3.36 7.71
C GLU A 159 7.89 4.45 8.61
N ASP A 160 8.06 4.31 9.92
CA ASP A 160 7.75 5.40 10.85
C ASP A 160 8.80 6.52 10.73
N GLN A 161 8.55 7.66 11.39
CA GLN A 161 9.49 8.78 11.42
C GLN A 161 10.88 8.44 11.98
N GLY A 162 11.02 7.29 12.67
CA GLY A 162 12.29 6.76 13.15
C GLY A 162 12.90 5.68 12.26
N GLY A 163 12.39 5.49 11.03
CA GLY A 163 12.87 4.51 10.07
C GLY A 163 12.52 3.05 10.41
N ARG A 164 11.62 2.81 11.38
CA ARG A 164 11.20 1.45 11.72
C ARG A 164 10.03 1.04 10.84
N LYS A 165 10.04 -0.21 10.37
CA LYS A 165 8.91 -0.79 9.63
C LYS A 165 7.73 -1.04 10.57
N VAL A 166 6.58 -0.51 10.19
CA VAL A 166 5.32 -0.56 10.93
C VAL A 166 4.26 -1.19 10.04
N SER A 167 3.58 -2.20 10.58
CA SER A 167 2.49 -2.88 9.91
C SER A 167 1.34 -1.90 9.68
N THR A 168 0.92 -1.78 8.42
CA THR A 168 -0.03 -0.77 7.95
C THR A 168 -1.11 -1.43 7.11
N PHE A 169 -2.36 -1.09 7.41
CA PHE A 169 -3.55 -1.58 6.72
C PHE A 169 -4.32 -0.41 6.11
N ASP A 170 -4.97 -0.64 4.98
CA ASP A 170 -5.95 0.31 4.45
C ASP A 170 -7.36 -0.21 4.71
N VAL A 171 -8.23 0.62 5.26
CA VAL A 171 -9.67 0.32 5.38
C VAL A 171 -10.43 1.33 4.52
N CYS A 172 -11.03 0.82 3.46
CA CYS A 172 -11.72 1.63 2.46
C CYS A 172 -13.23 1.61 2.71
N PHE A 173 -13.83 2.80 2.76
CA PHE A 173 -15.28 3.02 2.91
C PHE A 173 -15.84 3.81 1.72
N HIS A 174 -17.16 4.00 1.68
CA HIS A 174 -17.75 5.01 0.80
C HIS A 174 -17.45 6.44 1.31
N PRO A 175 -17.22 7.45 0.44
CA PRO A 175 -16.89 8.83 0.85
C PRO A 175 -17.84 9.45 1.87
N ARG A 176 -19.13 9.11 1.78
CA ARG A 176 -20.17 9.53 2.75
C ARG A 176 -19.85 9.17 4.20
N VAL A 177 -19.17 8.05 4.45
CA VAL A 177 -18.70 7.66 5.79
C VAL A 177 -17.71 8.70 6.30
N LEU A 178 -16.73 9.06 5.47
CA LEU A 178 -15.69 10.03 5.86
C LEU A 178 -16.29 11.43 6.04
N GLU A 179 -17.27 11.83 5.23
CA GLU A 179 -18.01 13.08 5.43
C GLU A 179 -18.71 13.13 6.80
N PHE A 180 -19.38 12.05 7.21
CA PHE A 180 -20.02 11.97 8.52
C PHE A 180 -19.01 11.97 9.67
N THR A 181 -17.83 11.35 9.50
CA THR A 181 -16.78 11.36 10.53
C THR A 181 -16.24 12.75 10.83
N LYS A 182 -16.32 13.69 9.88
CA LYS A 182 -15.87 15.08 10.05
C LYS A 182 -16.81 15.89 10.94
N THR A 183 -18.11 15.55 10.94
CA THR A 183 -19.16 16.34 11.60
C THR A 183 -19.70 15.70 12.87
N GLN A 184 -19.63 14.37 12.97
CA GLN A 184 -20.26 13.60 14.06
C GLN A 184 -19.21 12.77 14.81
N ARG A 185 -18.82 13.21 16.02
CA ARG A 185 -17.80 12.51 16.83
C ARG A 185 -18.17 11.06 17.15
N ASN A 186 -19.39 10.81 17.62
CA ASN A 186 -19.84 9.45 17.94
C ASN A 186 -19.82 8.53 16.71
N TYR A 187 -20.10 9.07 15.51
CA TYR A 187 -20.01 8.33 14.26
C TYR A 187 -18.56 8.01 13.91
N ARG A 188 -17.65 8.98 14.09
CA ARG A 188 -16.20 8.74 13.92
C ARG A 188 -15.68 7.66 14.86
N ASP A 189 -16.10 7.65 16.13
CA ASP A 189 -15.70 6.63 17.10
C ASP A 189 -16.17 5.24 16.66
N MET A 190 -17.40 5.15 16.18
CA MET A 190 -17.94 3.92 15.62
C MET A 190 -17.13 3.45 14.40
N VAL A 191 -16.82 4.33 13.45
CA VAL A 191 -15.98 4.00 12.28
C VAL A 191 -14.59 3.52 12.70
N VAL A 192 -13.95 4.19 13.67
CA VAL A 192 -12.64 3.79 14.20
C VAL A 192 -12.72 2.40 14.84
N LYS A 193 -13.77 2.12 15.63
CA LYS A 193 -14.00 0.78 16.21
C LYS A 193 -14.16 -0.28 15.13
N THR A 194 -14.96 -0.01 14.10
CA THR A 194 -15.13 -0.92 12.95
C THR A 194 -13.80 -1.20 12.25
N CYS A 195 -12.93 -0.19 12.08
CA CYS A 195 -11.60 -0.39 11.50
C CYS A 195 -10.72 -1.30 12.38
N LEU A 196 -10.73 -1.06 13.70
CA LEU A 196 -9.96 -1.86 14.66
C LEU A 196 -10.45 -3.30 14.65
N ASP A 197 -11.76 -3.55 14.68
CA ASP A 197 -12.31 -4.90 14.69
C ASP A 197 -11.97 -5.67 13.39
N GLY A 198 -12.06 -4.99 12.23
CA GLY A 198 -11.70 -5.58 10.94
C GLY A 198 -10.21 -5.96 10.83
N VAL A 199 -9.31 -5.09 11.30
CA VAL A 199 -7.87 -5.36 11.29
C VAL A 199 -7.45 -6.36 12.37
N GLU A 200 -8.07 -6.30 13.56
CA GLU A 200 -7.84 -7.23 14.66
C GLU A 200 -8.12 -8.67 14.23
N ALA A 201 -9.21 -8.92 13.50
CA ALA A 201 -9.53 -10.24 12.97
C ALA A 201 -8.43 -10.79 12.04
N ILE A 202 -7.86 -9.95 11.17
CA ILE A 202 -6.74 -10.33 10.29
C ILE A 202 -5.48 -10.62 11.11
N LEU A 203 -5.15 -9.76 12.08
CA LEU A 203 -3.97 -9.94 12.93
C LEU A 203 -4.07 -11.20 13.81
N GLN A 204 -5.25 -11.51 14.35
CA GLN A 204 -5.46 -12.74 15.12
C GLN A 204 -5.13 -13.99 14.28
N ASP A 205 -5.49 -13.99 13.00
CA ASP A 205 -5.21 -15.08 12.07
C ASP A 205 -3.72 -15.11 11.68
N THR A 206 -3.17 -13.99 11.17
CA THR A 206 -1.78 -13.94 10.68
C THR A 206 -0.76 -14.15 11.80
N ARG A 207 -1.01 -13.62 13.00
CA ARG A 207 -0.16 -13.81 14.19
C ARG A 207 -0.47 -15.09 14.96
N ARG A 208 -1.47 -15.88 14.53
CA ARG A 208 -1.94 -17.13 15.17
C ARG A 208 -2.25 -16.97 16.66
N LYS A 209 -2.85 -15.84 17.04
CA LYS A 209 -3.14 -15.50 18.44
C LYS A 209 -4.60 -15.09 18.60
N LYS A 210 -5.46 -16.07 18.87
CA LYS A 210 -6.93 -15.89 18.96
C LYS A 210 -7.40 -14.92 20.03
N ASN A 211 -6.61 -14.73 21.09
CA ASN A 211 -6.93 -13.80 22.18
C ASN A 211 -6.17 -12.47 22.07
N GLY A 212 -5.45 -12.27 20.97
CA GLY A 212 -4.71 -11.04 20.77
C GLY A 212 -5.63 -9.89 20.37
N GLY A 213 -5.23 -8.69 20.79
CA GLY A 213 -6.06 -7.50 20.61
C GLY A 213 -5.26 -6.25 20.28
N LEU A 214 -5.93 -5.36 19.54
CA LEU A 214 -5.51 -4.00 19.33
C LEU A 214 -5.86 -3.12 20.53
N GLU A 215 -4.98 -2.19 20.83
CA GLU A 215 -5.19 -1.17 21.86
C GLU A 215 -6.33 -0.22 21.42
N ARG A 216 -7.39 -0.16 22.22
CA ARG A 216 -8.55 0.71 21.99
C ARG A 216 -8.43 1.93 22.91
N LYS A 217 -7.96 3.06 22.37
CA LYS A 217 -8.02 4.37 23.05
C LYS A 217 -9.13 5.23 22.46
N GLU A 218 -9.48 6.31 23.16
CA GLU A 218 -10.39 7.36 22.68
C GLU A 218 -9.93 7.86 21.29
N SER A 219 -10.88 8.07 20.38
CA SER A 219 -10.58 8.39 18.97
C SER A 219 -9.75 9.67 18.79
N SER A 220 -9.90 10.63 19.71
CA SER A 220 -9.16 11.90 19.71
C SER A 220 -7.65 11.69 19.88
N ASP A 221 -7.24 10.63 20.59
CA ASP A 221 -5.83 10.37 20.90
C ASP A 221 -5.14 9.52 19.82
N ASN A 222 -5.93 8.69 19.12
CA ASN A 222 -5.41 7.72 18.15
C ASN A 222 -5.45 8.21 16.69
N VAL A 223 -6.21 9.25 16.38
CA VAL A 223 -6.38 9.70 15.00
C VAL A 223 -5.42 10.83 14.67
N SER A 224 -4.54 10.59 13.69
CA SER A 224 -3.77 11.66 13.06
C SER A 224 -4.38 12.03 11.70
N GLU A 225 -4.56 13.33 11.49
CA GLU A 225 -5.01 13.93 10.22
C GLU A 225 -3.94 13.91 9.11
N LYS A 226 -2.77 13.31 9.39
CA LYS A 226 -1.69 13.24 8.41
C LYS A 226 -2.19 12.50 7.17
N ARG A 227 -2.20 13.25 6.07
CA ARG A 227 -2.46 12.78 4.70
C ARG A 227 -1.64 11.51 4.47
N VAL A 228 -2.29 10.45 4.01
CA VAL A 228 -1.60 9.34 3.35
C VAL A 228 -1.10 9.90 2.03
N GLU A 229 -0.03 10.67 2.06
CA GLU A 229 0.84 10.73 0.90
C GLU A 229 1.49 9.36 0.86
N ARG A 230 1.20 8.61 -0.21
CA ARG A 230 2.09 7.53 -0.62
C ARG A 230 3.46 8.16 -0.73
N PHE A 231 4.30 7.89 0.27
CA PHE A 231 5.67 8.35 0.48
C PHE A 231 6.22 9.18 -0.69
N GLN A 232 6.19 10.51 -0.56
CA GLN A 232 7.15 11.34 -1.28
C GLN A 232 8.37 11.45 -0.36
N PRO A 233 9.57 11.04 -0.80
CA PRO A 233 10.77 11.41 -0.08
C PRO A 233 10.87 12.93 -0.12
N GLU A 234 10.79 13.60 1.04
CA GLU A 234 11.22 14.99 1.11
C GLU A 234 12.67 15.04 0.64
N GLU A 235 12.93 15.76 -0.46
CA GLU A 235 14.27 16.18 -0.81
C GLU A 235 14.84 16.92 0.39
N ARG A 236 15.80 16.28 1.07
CA ARG A 236 16.65 16.96 2.03
C ARG A 236 17.35 18.08 1.28
N ARG A 237 16.86 19.31 1.44
CA ARG A 237 17.62 20.52 1.12
C ARG A 237 18.89 20.47 1.97
N ASN A 238 19.99 20.06 1.34
CA ASN A 238 21.32 20.26 1.88
C ASN A 238 21.59 21.77 1.89
N GLU A 239 21.37 22.42 3.03
CA GLU A 239 21.99 23.71 3.31
C GLU A 239 23.49 23.51 3.53
N THR A 240 24.21 23.43 2.42
CA THR A 240 25.66 23.69 2.39
C THR A 240 25.91 24.72 1.30
N SER A 241 25.99 26.00 1.71
CA SER A 241 27.03 26.96 1.31
C SER A 241 26.61 28.39 1.65
N LYS A 242 27.05 28.85 2.82
CA LYS A 242 27.43 30.25 3.03
C LYS A 242 28.82 30.26 3.66
N ALA A 243 29.81 30.12 2.80
CA ALA A 243 31.17 30.54 3.05
C ALA A 243 31.70 31.09 1.72
N LEU A 244 31.51 32.40 1.54
CA LEU A 244 32.39 33.38 0.89
C LEU A 244 31.64 34.73 0.84
#